data_AF-A0A8S9YCN1-F1
#
_entry.id   AF-A0A8S9YCN1-F1
#
_cell.length_a   1.000
_cell.length_b   1.000
_cell.length_c   1.000
_cell.angle_alpha   90.00
_cell.angle_beta   90.00
_cell.angle_gamma   90.00
#
_symmetry.space_group_name_H-M   'P 1'
#
loop_
_entity.id
_entity.type
_entity.pdbx_description
1 polymer ?
#
loop_
_entity_poly.entity_id
_entity_poly.type
_entity_poly.pdbx_seq_one_letter_code
_entity_poly.pdbx_strand_id
1 'polypeptide(L)'
;MDGNLALSRDSFRNKKQLIDESTEKFANDFQVLSFKAFPANTLQERESLILQQFTSGIGNVKASEKFIRKEPRSMKEAVGTARAYGAAANATGSPLKNTFGAMAISVTESKPADNISDNHKQSSN
;
A
#
# COMPACT_ATOMS: atom_id res chain seq x y z
N MET A 1 -18.47 -4.46 -30.05
CA MET A 1 -17.04 -4.83 -29.87
C MET A 1 -16.45 -4.07 -28.66
N ASP A 2 -17.26 -3.83 -27.63
CA ASP A 2 -16.99 -2.77 -26.62
C ASP A 2 -16.50 -3.32 -25.27
N GLY A 3 -16.58 -4.64 -25.08
CA GLY A 3 -16.17 -5.28 -23.83
C GLY A 3 -14.68 -5.11 -23.52
N ASN A 4 -13.81 -5.08 -24.53
CA ASN A 4 -12.36 -4.94 -24.31
C ASN A 4 -11.96 -3.52 -23.85
N LEU A 5 -12.71 -2.50 -24.29
CA LEU A 5 -12.49 -1.12 -23.88
C LEU A 5 -12.94 -0.89 -22.43
N ALA A 6 -14.09 -1.47 -22.05
CA ALA A 6 -14.57 -1.43 -20.67
C ALA A 6 -13.56 -2.06 -19.70
N LEU A 7 -13.07 -3.28 -20.01
CA LEU A 7 -12.05 -3.96 -19.21
C LEU A 7 -10.75 -3.16 -19.09
N SER A 8 -10.34 -2.50 -20.17
CA SER A 8 -9.16 -1.63 -20.15
C SER A 8 -9.34 -0.42 -19.23
N ARG A 9 -10.54 0.18 -19.21
CA ARG A 9 -10.88 1.29 -18.32
C ARG A 9 -10.96 0.86 -16.86
N ASP A 10 -11.53 -0.31 -16.59
CA ASP A 10 -11.55 -0.87 -15.25
C ASP A 10 -10.14 -1.20 -14.76
N SER A 11 -9.29 -1.76 -15.63
CA SER A 11 -7.88 -2.02 -15.31
C SER A 11 -7.13 -0.73 -14.99
N PHE A 12 -7.38 0.34 -15.75
CA PHE A 12 -6.80 1.66 -15.48
C PHE A 12 -7.24 2.23 -14.13
N ARG A 13 -8.55 2.18 -13.81
CA ARG A 13 -9.12 2.71 -12.57
C ARG A 13 -8.70 1.93 -11.32
N ASN A 14 -8.44 0.64 -11.45
CA ASN A 14 -8.11 -0.24 -10.32
C ASN A 14 -6.60 -0.48 -10.16
N LYS A 15 -5.76 0.03 -11.07
CA LYS A 15 -4.30 -0.14 -10.99
C LYS A 15 -3.76 0.60 -9.76
N LYS A 16 -3.09 -0.17 -8.89
CA LYS A 16 -2.35 0.27 -7.72
C LYS A 16 -0.91 -0.24 -7.82
N GLN A 17 0.01 0.47 -7.19
CA GLN A 17 1.40 0.07 -7.16
C GLN A 17 1.53 -1.20 -6.30
N LEU A 18 2.21 -2.22 -6.83
CA LEU A 18 2.54 -3.41 -6.04
C LEU A 18 3.70 -3.13 -5.08
N ILE A 19 3.82 -3.93 -4.01
CA ILE A 19 4.83 -3.73 -2.95
C ILE A 19 6.26 -3.70 -3.53
N ASP A 20 6.56 -4.59 -4.47
CA ASP A 20 7.88 -4.71 -5.09
C ASP A 20 7.97 -4.01 -6.46
N GLU A 21 6.94 -3.26 -6.86
CA GLU A 21 6.93 -2.54 -8.13
C GLU A 21 7.59 -1.17 -7.99
N SER A 22 8.59 -0.90 -8.83
CA SER A 22 9.25 0.41 -8.87
C SER A 22 8.28 1.50 -9.32
N THR A 23 8.51 2.72 -8.84
CA THR A 23 7.68 3.89 -9.18
C THR A 23 7.71 4.15 -10.70
N GLU A 24 8.86 3.96 -11.33
CA GLU A 24 9.04 4.12 -12.77
C GLU A 24 8.26 3.08 -13.57
N LYS A 25 8.30 1.81 -13.13
CA LYS A 25 7.52 0.75 -13.78
C LYS A 25 6.03 1.01 -13.62
N PHE A 26 5.59 1.40 -12.43
CA PHE A 26 4.20 1.74 -12.16
C PHE A 26 3.69 2.89 -13.05
N ALA A 27 4.50 3.94 -13.23
CA ALA A 27 4.17 5.05 -14.11
C ALA A 27 4.09 4.63 -15.58
N ASN A 28 5.00 3.76 -16.03
CA ASN A 28 5.00 3.23 -17.40
C ASN A 28 3.76 2.35 -17.68
N ASP A 29 3.39 1.48 -16.74
CA ASP A 29 2.20 0.65 -16.83
C ASP A 29 0.93 1.51 -17.03
N PHE A 30 0.82 2.64 -16.31
CA PHE A 30 -0.30 3.57 -16.50
C PHE A 30 -0.33 4.22 -17.88
N GLN A 31 0.83 4.59 -18.42
CA GLN A 31 0.89 5.11 -19.79
C GLN A 31 0.29 4.07 -20.74
N VAL A 32 0.79 2.83 -20.71
CA VAL A 32 0.30 1.74 -21.58
C VAL A 32 -1.20 1.51 -21.41
N LEU A 33 -1.69 1.48 -20.16
CA LEU A 33 -3.13 1.30 -19.88
C LEU A 33 -3.96 2.47 -20.41
N SER A 34 -3.46 3.71 -20.33
CA SER A 34 -4.19 4.88 -20.84
C SER A 34 -4.41 4.84 -22.35
N PHE A 35 -3.42 4.35 -23.12
CA PHE A 35 -3.53 4.19 -24.57
C PHE A 35 -4.62 3.18 -24.94
N LYS A 36 -4.80 2.13 -24.13
CA LYS A 36 -5.82 1.10 -24.32
C LYS A 36 -7.20 1.54 -23.85
N ALA A 37 -7.27 2.22 -22.71
CA ALA A 37 -8.52 2.64 -22.07
C ALA A 37 -9.16 3.88 -22.71
N PHE A 38 -8.34 4.75 -23.30
CA PHE A 38 -8.75 6.05 -23.85
C PHE A 38 -8.10 6.33 -25.20
N PRO A 39 -8.29 5.46 -26.22
CA PRO A 39 -7.63 5.60 -27.52
C PRO A 39 -8.01 6.90 -28.25
N ALA A 40 -9.21 7.45 -27.98
CA ALA A 40 -9.71 8.68 -28.58
C ALA A 40 -9.20 9.97 -27.89
N ASN A 41 -8.69 9.87 -26.66
CA ASN A 41 -8.21 11.04 -25.93
C ASN A 41 -6.88 11.53 -26.50
N THR A 42 -6.63 12.83 -26.41
CA THR A 42 -5.33 13.43 -26.68
C THR A 42 -4.28 13.01 -25.64
N LEU A 43 -3.00 13.24 -25.93
CA LEU A 43 -1.92 12.95 -24.98
C LEU A 43 -2.09 13.72 -23.67
N GLN A 44 -2.50 14.99 -23.75
CA GLN A 44 -2.68 15.85 -22.58
C GLN A 44 -3.83 15.38 -21.67
N GLU A 45 -4.96 14.99 -22.27
CA GLU A 45 -6.09 14.43 -21.51
C GLU A 45 -5.70 13.12 -20.82
N ARG A 46 -4.95 12.25 -21.50
CA ARG A 46 -4.45 11.01 -20.89
C ARG A 46 -3.45 11.30 -19.77
N GLU A 47 -2.55 12.26 -19.95
CA GLU A 47 -1.61 12.64 -18.90
C GLU A 47 -2.34 13.13 -17.65
N SER A 48 -3.39 13.94 -17.80
CA SER A 48 -4.22 14.38 -16.68
C SER A 48 -4.89 13.20 -15.96
N LEU A 49 -5.45 12.25 -16.71
CA LEU A 49 -6.06 11.05 -16.14
C LEU A 49 -5.04 10.16 -15.43
N ILE A 50 -3.87 9.97 -16.03
CA ILE A 50 -2.77 9.20 -15.43
C ILE A 50 -2.33 9.87 -14.13
N LEU A 51 -2.16 11.19 -14.11
CA LEU A 51 -1.71 11.92 -12.93
C LEU A 51 -2.67 11.76 -11.74
N GLN A 52 -3.96 11.91 -12.00
CA GLN A 52 -5.00 11.70 -10.99
C GLN A 52 -5.01 10.27 -10.44
N GLN A 53 -4.89 9.28 -11.33
CA GLN A 53 -4.92 7.88 -10.94
C GLN A 53 -3.62 7.43 -10.25
N PHE A 54 -2.48 7.96 -10.69
CA PHE A 54 -1.16 7.67 -10.14
C PHE A 54 -1.04 8.14 -8.70
N THR A 55 -1.48 9.36 -8.40
CA THR A 55 -1.43 9.92 -7.03
C THR A 55 -2.31 9.15 -6.05
N SER A 56 -3.44 8.61 -6.53
CA SER A 56 -4.36 7.78 -5.74
C SER A 56 -3.91 6.32 -5.60
N GLY A 57 -3.18 5.81 -6.59
CA GLY A 57 -2.75 4.41 -6.67
C GLY A 57 -1.34 4.13 -6.15
N ILE A 58 -0.58 5.15 -5.75
CA ILE A 58 0.79 4.98 -5.24
C ILE A 58 0.80 4.20 -3.93
N GLY A 59 1.72 3.24 -3.80
CA GLY A 59 1.83 2.39 -2.60
C GLY A 59 2.55 3.09 -1.44
N ASN A 60 3.35 4.13 -1.73
CA ASN A 60 4.09 4.86 -0.72
C ASN A 60 3.20 5.88 0.01
N VAL A 61 2.87 5.60 1.26
CA VAL A 61 2.00 6.44 2.11
C VAL A 61 2.50 7.87 2.22
N LYS A 62 3.82 8.08 2.43
CA LYS A 62 4.40 9.45 2.55
C LYS A 62 4.29 10.23 1.25
N ALA A 63 4.49 9.56 0.11
CA ALA A 63 4.29 10.19 -1.19
C ALA A 63 2.82 10.54 -1.42
N SER A 64 1.89 9.63 -1.08
CA SER A 64 0.44 9.86 -1.16
C SER A 64 0.01 11.05 -0.31
N GLU A 65 0.44 11.12 0.96
CA GLU A 65 0.18 12.27 1.84
C GLU A 65 0.71 13.59 1.26
N LYS A 66 1.88 13.54 0.61
CA LYS A 66 2.45 14.73 -0.05
C LYS A 66 1.58 15.19 -1.21
N PHE A 67 1.06 14.26 -2.02
CA PHE A 67 0.17 14.57 -3.14
C PHE A 67 -1.16 15.16 -2.68
N ILE A 68 -1.71 14.69 -1.56
CA ILE A 68 -2.93 15.27 -0.97
C ILE A 68 -2.71 16.74 -0.57
N ARG A 69 -1.54 17.05 0.02
CA ARG A 69 -1.22 18.43 0.45
C ARG A 69 -0.88 19.34 -0.73
N LYS A 70 -0.22 18.80 -1.75
CA LYS A 70 0.19 19.53 -2.94
C LYS A 70 0.09 18.60 -4.13
N GLU A 71 -0.96 18.79 -4.90
CA GLU A 71 -1.15 18.03 -6.13
C GLU A 71 -0.01 18.33 -7.12
N PRO A 72 0.63 17.29 -7.67
CA PRO A 72 1.67 17.48 -8.68
C PRO A 72 1.08 18.06 -9.97
N ARG A 73 1.84 18.87 -10.69
CA ARG A 73 1.39 19.48 -11.96
C ARG A 73 1.70 18.67 -13.20
N SER A 74 2.54 17.64 -13.04
CA SER A 74 3.00 16.80 -14.14
C SER A 74 3.40 15.42 -13.63
N MET A 75 3.41 14.45 -14.53
CA MET A 75 3.88 13.10 -14.20
C MET A 75 5.35 13.08 -13.78
N LYS A 76 6.17 13.96 -14.35
CA LYS A 76 7.59 14.11 -13.95
C LYS A 76 7.73 14.54 -12.49
N GLU A 77 6.93 15.51 -12.04
CA GLU A 77 6.94 15.96 -10.63
C GLU A 77 6.43 14.85 -9.70
N ALA A 78 5.35 14.15 -10.09
CA ALA A 78 4.77 13.07 -9.31
C ALA A 78 5.76 11.90 -9.12
N VAL A 79 6.36 11.41 -10.20
CA VAL A 79 7.35 10.32 -10.16
C VAL A 79 8.59 10.74 -9.39
N GLY A 80 9.09 11.96 -9.61
CA GLY A 80 10.25 12.46 -8.86
C GLY A 80 10.01 12.52 -7.35
N THR A 81 8.82 12.98 -6.95
CA THR A 81 8.42 13.02 -5.54
C THR A 81 8.31 11.62 -4.97
N ALA A 82 7.57 10.72 -5.63
CA ALA A 82 7.40 9.33 -5.17
C ALA A 82 8.73 8.59 -5.07
N ARG A 83 9.66 8.80 -6.03
CA ARG A 83 11.01 8.26 -5.98
C ARG A 83 11.81 8.78 -4.79
N ALA A 84 11.74 10.07 -4.48
CA ALA A 84 12.44 10.64 -3.33
C ALA A 84 11.99 9.98 -2.01
N TYR A 85 10.68 9.72 -1.86
CA TYR A 85 10.16 9.02 -0.69
C TYR A 85 10.41 7.50 -0.69
N GLY A 86 10.48 6.87 -1.86
CA GLY A 86 10.86 5.45 -2.00
C GLY A 86 12.34 5.20 -1.70
N ALA A 87 13.23 6.08 -2.18
CA ALA A 87 14.66 6.02 -1.88
C ALA A 87 14.95 6.32 -0.40
N ALA A 88 14.22 7.27 0.21
CA ALA A 88 14.35 7.58 1.64
C ALA A 88 13.93 6.41 2.54
N ALA A 89 12.94 5.61 2.14
CA ALA A 89 12.52 4.41 2.87
C ALA A 89 13.57 3.29 2.84
N ASN A 90 14.33 3.16 1.75
CA ASN A 90 15.42 2.19 1.65
C ASN A 90 16.71 2.65 2.35
N ALA A 91 16.94 3.97 2.46
CA ALA A 91 18.08 4.53 3.19
C ALA A 91 17.91 4.50 4.72
N THR A 92 16.68 4.37 5.21
CA THR A 92 16.37 4.20 6.63
C THR A 92 15.79 2.81 6.82
N GLY A 93 16.64 1.81 7.03
CA GLY A 93 16.27 0.41 7.23
C GLY A 93 15.26 0.21 8.37
N SER A 94 13.99 0.39 8.06
CA SER A 94 12.86 0.17 8.95
C SER A 94 11.84 -0.65 8.16
N PRO A 95 11.83 -1.98 8.31
CA PRO A 95 10.76 -2.79 7.76
C PRO A 95 9.47 -2.36 8.44
N LEU A 96 8.55 -1.77 7.68
CA LEU A 96 7.17 -1.62 8.12
C LEU A 96 6.60 -3.03 8.30
N LYS A 97 6.59 -3.48 9.54
CA LYS A 97 5.75 -4.60 9.98
C LYS A 97 4.31 -4.13 9.79
N ASN A 98 3.70 -4.50 8.67
CA ASN A 98 2.26 -4.39 8.49
C ASN A 98 1.58 -5.34 9.50
N THR A 99 1.31 -4.87 10.71
CA THR A 99 0.37 -5.50 11.64
C THR A 99 -1.04 -5.16 11.18
N PHE A 100 -1.50 -5.81 10.12
CA PHE A 100 -2.93 -5.97 9.85
C PHE A 100 -3.31 -7.40 10.24
N GLY A 101 -4.12 -7.54 11.29
CA GLY A 101 -4.88 -8.77 11.57
C GLY A 101 -4.23 -9.78 12.53
N ALA A 102 -3.90 -9.38 13.76
CA ALA A 102 -3.87 -10.34 14.86
C ALA A 102 -5.31 -10.58 15.34
N MET A 103 -6.05 -11.45 14.65
CA MET A 103 -7.16 -12.20 15.24
C MET A 103 -6.85 -13.68 15.10
N ALA A 104 -5.85 -14.14 15.85
CA ALA A 104 -5.81 -15.54 16.27
C ALA A 104 -6.59 -15.59 17.58
N ILE A 105 -7.77 -16.21 17.54
CA ILE A 105 -8.51 -16.61 18.73
C ILE A 105 -7.60 -17.62 19.45
N SER A 106 -6.89 -17.18 20.48
CA SER A 106 -6.25 -18.09 21.42
C SER A 106 -7.37 -18.73 22.24
N VAL A 107 -7.79 -19.93 21.82
CA VAL A 107 -8.45 -20.87 22.72
C VAL A 107 -7.43 -21.16 23.83
N THR A 108 -7.59 -20.48 24.95
CA THR A 108 -6.86 -20.79 26.18
C THR A 108 -7.47 -22.09 26.71
N GLU A 109 -6.81 -23.21 26.44
CA GLU A 109 -7.04 -24.44 27.18
C GLU A 109 -6.61 -24.18 28.63
N SER A 110 -7.60 -23.98 29.50
CA SER A 110 -7.43 -23.76 30.92
C SER A 110 -6.92 -25.05 31.58
N LYS A 111 -5.64 -25.06 31.98
CA LYS A 111 -5.11 -25.98 32.97
C LYS A 111 -5.39 -25.40 34.37
N PRO A 112 -6.17 -26.06 35.25
CA PRO A 112 -6.29 -25.59 36.62
C PRO A 112 -5.07 -26.03 37.41
N ALA A 113 -4.34 -25.06 37.95
CA ALA A 113 -3.36 -25.26 39.01
C ALA A 113 -3.95 -24.65 40.28
N ASP A 114 -4.65 -25.48 41.06
CA ASP A 114 -5.07 -25.09 42.40
C ASP A 114 -3.90 -25.30 43.37
N ASN A 115 -3.35 -24.16 43.76
CA ASN A 115 -2.41 -23.95 44.84
C ASN A 115 -3.16 -24.03 46.16
N ILE A 116 -2.89 -25.04 46.99
CA ILE A 116 -3.28 -25.03 48.40
C ILE A 116 -2.00 -24.85 49.22
N SER A 117 -1.80 -23.62 49.70
CA SER A 117 -1.05 -23.37 50.93
C SER A 117 -1.95 -23.67 52.11
N ASP A 118 -1.46 -24.46 53.06
CA ASP A 118 -1.84 -24.29 54.46
C ASP A 118 -0.72 -24.78 55.40
N ASN A 119 -0.80 -24.31 56.62
CA ASN A 119 0.28 -23.81 57.44
C ASN A 119 0.56 -24.75 58.63
N HIS A 120 1.74 -24.58 59.24
CA HIS A 120 2.09 -24.91 60.63
C HIS A 120 1.69 -26.28 61.25
N LYS A 121 2.72 -27.01 61.76
CA LYS A 121 2.90 -27.25 63.20
C LYS A 121 4.18 -28.04 63.56
N GLN A 122 4.90 -27.48 64.54
CA GLN A 122 5.50 -28.07 65.74
C GLN A 122 6.35 -29.37 65.60
N SER A 123 7.66 -29.35 65.88
CA SER A 123 8.35 -29.22 67.18
C SER A 123 8.69 -30.57 67.81
N SER A 124 9.98 -30.69 68.20
CA SER A 124 10.53 -31.58 69.24
C SER A 124 10.58 -33.08 68.88
N ASN A 125 11.61 -33.86 69.21
CA ASN A 125 12.72 -33.71 70.15
C ASN A 125 13.83 -34.70 69.72
#